data_AF-A0AA96TIV0-F1
#
_entry.id   AF-A0AA96TIV0-F1
#
_cell.length_a   1.000
_cell.length_b   1.000
_cell.length_c   1.000
_cell.angle_alpha   90.00
_cell.angle_beta   90.00
_cell.angle_gamma   90.00
#
_symmetry.space_group_name_H-M   'P 1'
#
loop_
_entity.id
_entity.type
_entity.pdbx_description
1 polymer ?
#
loop_
_entity_poly.entity_id
_entity_poly.type
_entity_poly.pdbx_seq_one_letter_code
_entity_poly.pdbx_strand_id
1 'polypeptide(L)' 'MAAGLRSLGAGRTVVVVAHRPETASRADRVLRVADGTVQELRHTAHHPLTDATSGRGIGHG' A
#
# COMPACT_ATOMS: atom_id res chain seq x y z
N MET A 1 5.03 4.20 -14.43
CA MET A 1 5.19 4.93 -13.15
C MET A 1 4.45 4.19 -12.04
N ALA A 2 5.04 3.16 -11.41
CA ALA A 2 4.34 2.39 -10.36
C ALA A 2 5.22 1.60 -9.38
N ALA A 3 6.55 1.56 -9.53
CA ALA A 3 7.41 0.85 -8.58
C ALA A 3 7.60 1.63 -7.26
N GLY A 4 7.55 2.97 -7.32
CA GLY A 4 7.86 3.84 -6.17
C GLY A 4 6.86 3.75 -5.02
N LEU A 5 5.55 3.81 -5.29
CA LEU A 5 4.55 3.91 -4.21
C LEU A 5 4.56 2.70 -3.27
N ARG A 6 4.76 1.48 -3.80
CA ARG A 6 4.80 0.28 -2.95
C ARG A 6 6.02 0.26 -2.03
N SER A 7 7.20 0.64 -2.55
CA SER A 7 8.42 0.73 -1.75
C SER A 7 8.36 1.86 -0.72
N LEU A 8 7.73 2.99 -1.05
CA LEU A 8 7.57 4.14 -0.14
C LEU A 8 6.52 3.88 0.95
N GLY A 9 5.50 3.06 0.64
CA GLY A 9 4.43 2.70 1.56
C GLY A 9 4.76 1.53 2.48
N ALA A 10 5.90 0.87 2.31
CA ALA A 10 6.30 -0.23 3.19
C ALA A 10 6.38 0.26 4.65
N GLY A 11 5.58 -0.35 5.54
CA GLY A 11 5.53 -0.01 6.96
C GLY A 11 4.75 1.26 7.29
N ARG A 12 4.00 1.82 6.34
CA ARG A 12 3.21 3.04 6.51
C ARG A 12 1.82 2.89 5.90
N THR A 13 0.84 3.60 6.44
CA THR A 13 -0.46 3.73 5.79
C THR A 13 -0.38 4.78 4.69
N VAL A 14 -0.73 4.41 3.45
CA VAL A 14 -0.70 5.31 2.29
C VAL A 14 -2.11 5.43 1.72
N VAL A 15 -2.56 6.67 1.52
CA VAL A 15 -3.83 6.98 0.84
C VAL A 15 -3.48 7.66 -0.49
N VAL A 16 -4.06 7.17 -1.59
CA VAL A 16 -3.82 7.70 -2.95
C VAL A 16 -5.15 8.05 -3.59
N VAL A 17 -5.27 9.29 -4.10
CA VAL A 17 -6.39 9.70 -4.94
C VAL A 17 -6.05 9.35 -6.38
N ALA A 18 -6.69 8.30 -6.91
CA ALA A 18 -6.46 7.84 -8.27
C ALA A 18 -7.51 8.40 -9.24
N HIS A 19 -7.05 9.08 -10.30
CA HIS A 19 -7.92 9.51 -11.41
C HIS A 19 -8.09 8.43 -12.48
N ARG A 20 -7.26 7.39 -12.46
CA ARG A 20 -7.31 6.26 -13.40
C ARG A 20 -7.60 4.95 -12.68
N PRO A 21 -8.51 4.12 -13.21
CA PRO A 21 -8.87 2.85 -12.59
C PRO A 21 -7.66 1.92 -12.45
N GLU A 22 -6.75 1.90 -13.44
CA GLU A 22 -5.51 1.09 -13.41
C GLU A 22 -4.59 1.41 -12.22
N THR A 23 -4.61 2.67 -11.73
CA THR A 23 -3.83 3.08 -10.56
C THR A 23 -4.50 2.63 -9.27
N ALA A 24 -5.83 2.76 -9.20
CA ALA A 24 -6.62 2.26 -8.08
C ALA A 24 -6.51 0.73 -7.95
N SER A 25 -6.50 0.00 -9.07
CA SER A 25 -6.40 -1.47 -9.09
C SER A 25 -5.13 -2.04 -8.47
N ARG A 26 -4.10 -1.22 -8.21
CA ARG A 26 -2.86 -1.62 -7.55
C ARG A 26 -2.88 -1.45 -6.03
N ALA A 27 -3.91 -0.82 -5.47
CA ALA A 27 -4.05 -0.61 -4.04
C ALA A 27 -4.67 -1.83 -3.35
N ASP A 28 -4.30 -2.04 -2.08
CA ASP A 28 -4.88 -3.10 -1.25
C ASP A 28 -6.36 -2.87 -0.96
N ARG A 29 -6.78 -1.59 -0.90
CA ARG A 29 -8.19 -1.20 -0.76
C ARG A 29 -8.52 -0.11 -1.77
N VAL A 30 -9.69 -0.24 -2.38
CA VAL A 30 -10.21 0.76 -3.32
C VAL A 30 -11.57 1.23 -2.84
N LEU A 31 -11.64 2.51 -2.51
CA LEU A 31 -12.89 3.18 -2.16
C LEU A 31 -13.26 4.16 -3.28
N ARG A 32 -14.53 4.14 -3.68
CA ARG A 32 -15.11 5.18 -4.53
C ARG A 32 -15.77 6.21 -3.65
N VAL A 33 -15.37 7.46 -3.82
CA VAL A 33 -16.04 8.62 -3.24
C VAL A 33 -16.86 9.26 -4.34
N ALA A 34 -18.19 9.26 -4.19
CA ALA A 34 -19.11 9.86 -5.15
C ALA A 34 -20.37 10.32 -4.43
N ASP A 35 -20.91 11.48 -4.83
CA ASP A 35 -22.16 12.03 -4.30
C ASP A 35 -22.16 12.20 -2.76
N GLY A 36 -21.01 12.57 -2.19
CA GLY A 36 -20.83 12.67 -0.73
C GLY A 36 -20.82 11.33 0.01
N THR A 37 -20.92 10.21 -0.69
CA THR A 37 -20.90 8.86 -0.13
C THR A 37 -19.58 8.14 -0.43
N VAL A 38 -19.23 7.17 0.41
CA VAL A 38 -18.05 6.31 0.24
C VAL A 38 -18.50 4.87 0.11
N GLN A 39 -18.12 4.22 -0.99
CA GLN A 39 -18.39 2.81 -1.25
C GLN A 39 -17.06 2.04 -1.38
N GLU A 40 -16.90 0.97 -0.60
CA GLU A 40 -15.78 0.04 -0.79
C GLU A 40 -16.03 -0.79 -2.06
N LEU A 41 -15.11 -0.70 -3.01
CA LEU A 41 -15.17 -1.48 -4.25
C LEU A 41 -14.41 -2.79 -4.12
N ARG A 42 -13.24 -2.75 -3.45
CA ARG A 42 -12.36 -3.90 -3.26
C ARG A 42 -11.52 -3.78 -1.99
N HIS A 43 -11.25 -4.95 -1.41
CA HIS A 43 -10.35 -5.14 -0.28
C HIS A 43 -9.56 -6.43 -0.50
N THR A 44 -8.24 -6.32 -0.54
CA THR A 44 -7.31 -7.43 -0.51
C THR A 44 -6.61 -7.40 0.83
N ALA A 45 -6.69 -8.49 1.58
CA ALA A 45 -5.97 -8.61 2.84
C ALA A 45 -4.47 -8.65 2.53
N HIS A 46 -3.75 -7.57 2.83
CA HIS A 46 -2.30 -7.58 2.74
C HIS A 46 -1.73 -8.41 3.90
N HIS A 47 -0.87 -9.39 3.57
CA HIS A 47 -0.09 -10.14 4.57
C HIS A 47 0.63 -9.15 5.50
N PRO A 48 0.56 -9.32 6.83
CA PRO A 48 1.22 -8.39 7.74
C PRO A 48 2.69 -8.24 7.35
N LEU A 49 3.17 -7.00 7.32
CA LEU A 49 4.59 -6.71 7.18
C LEU A 49 5.28 -7.32 8.40
N THR A 50 5.81 -8.53 8.26
CA THR A 50 6.76 -9.07 9.22
C THR A 50 8.02 -8.24 9.10
N ASP A 51 8.37 -7.58 10.19
CA ASP A 51 9.56 -6.77 10.26
C ASP A 51 10.79 -7.68 10.05
N ALA A 52 11.40 -7.58 8.88
CA ALA A 52 12.69 -8.18 8.60
C ALA A 52 13.82 -7.29 9.17
N THR A 53 13.81 -7.01 10.48
CA THR A 53 15.03 -6.67 11.22
C THR A 53 15.65 -7.93 11.84
N SER A 54 15.95 -8.91 10.99
CA SER A 54 16.86 -10.00 11.37
C SER A 54 17.79 -10.27 10.18
N GLY A 55 18.83 -9.46 10.07
CA GLY A 55 19.77 -9.56 8.94
C GLY A 55 20.90 -8.54 8.91
N ARG A 56 21.22 -7.89 10.04
CA ARG A 56 22.42 -7.04 10.12
C ARG A 56 23.21 -7.36 11.38
N GLY A 57 23.82 -8.55 11.38
CA GLY A 57 25.03 -8.79 12.15
C GLY A 57 26.16 -7.99 11.49
N ILE A 58 26.40 -6.78 11.99
CA ILE A 58 27.68 -6.10 11.76
C ILE A 58 28.75 -6.87 12.53
N GLY A 59 29.60 -7.59 11.80
CA GLY A 59 30.80 -8.19 12.37
C GLY A 59 31.77 -7.10 12.82
N HIS A 60 32.10 -7.12 14.11
CA HIS A 60 33.31 -6.53 14.65
C HIS A 60 33.83 -7.46 15.75
N GLY A 61 35.05 -7.96 15.55
CA GLY A 61 35.77 -8.90 16.41
C GLY A 61 36.68 -9.77 15.58
#